data_AF-A0A3P1UMS5-F1
#
_entry.id   AF-A0A3P1UMS5-F1
#
_cell.length_a   1.000
_cell.length_b   1.000
_cell.length_c   1.000
_cell.angle_alpha   90.00
_cell.angle_beta   90.00
_cell.angle_gamma   90.00
#
_symmetry.space_group_name_H-M   'P 1'
#
loop_
_entity.id
_entity.type
_entity.pdbx_description
1 polymer ?
#
loop_
_entity_poly.entity_id
_entity_poly.type
_entity_poly.pdbx_seq_one_letter_code
_entity_poly.pdbx_strand_id
1 'polypeptide(L)'
;MAKWTEDKILAEALNYETRAQFHDHGTAAYTAARRHKRGLDFFCQHMTPQNESWTAEKIIRVALQYESVREFRSRNIAAYTAAIRYNVLEQCKAHMKDKLSQVDRYIYAIEGEEKSIYIGLSSNPRRRYAEHKRRGRKAIKDLIKSTHTFKIVVGPVSQIDAQNMEDELIRHFKARGYNVLNQVAAGALGSLGAIKWTEDAIYKEARQYTSRTEFLRGSPGAYGAARRQYGSVDRFCKSRTEN
;
A
#
# COMPACT_ATOMS: atom_id res chain seq x y z
N MET A 1 -60.48 3.80 13.06
CA MET A 1 -59.31 3.29 12.32
C MET A 1 -59.54 1.82 12.03
N ALA A 2 -59.67 1.41 10.77
CA ALA A 2 -59.81 0.00 10.44
C ALA A 2 -58.57 -0.78 10.91
N LYS A 3 -58.77 -1.90 11.61
CA LYS A 3 -57.67 -2.73 12.12
C LYS A 3 -57.03 -3.48 10.95
N TRP A 4 -55.70 -3.44 10.87
CA TRP A 4 -54.93 -4.30 9.96
C TRP A 4 -55.06 -5.75 10.42
N THR A 5 -55.65 -6.58 9.58
CA THR A 5 -55.72 -8.04 9.75
C THR A 5 -54.60 -8.72 8.97
N GLU A 6 -54.28 -9.97 9.30
CA GLU A 6 -53.26 -10.76 8.61
C GLU A 6 -53.51 -10.78 7.09
N ASP A 7 -54.74 -11.09 6.67
CA ASP A 7 -55.11 -11.14 5.24
C ASP A 7 -54.94 -9.81 4.52
N LYS A 8 -55.23 -8.68 5.19
CA LYS A 8 -55.06 -7.34 4.60
C LYS A 8 -53.59 -6.98 4.42
N ILE A 9 -52.74 -7.39 5.37
CA ILE A 9 -51.29 -7.17 5.26
C ILE A 9 -50.73 -8.03 4.13
N LEU A 10 -51.16 -9.28 4.01
CA LEU A 10 -50.71 -10.19 2.95
C LEU A 10 -51.16 -9.70 1.56
N ALA A 11 -52.43 -9.32 1.42
CA ALA A 11 -52.98 -8.80 0.17
C ALA A 11 -52.22 -7.55 -0.30
N GLU A 12 -51.88 -6.64 0.61
CA GLU A 12 -51.10 -5.45 0.27
C GLU A 12 -49.64 -5.80 -0.08
N ALA A 13 -49.01 -6.69 0.68
CA ALA A 13 -47.62 -7.10 0.45
C ALA A 13 -47.42 -7.81 -0.90
N LEU A 14 -48.42 -8.51 -1.41
CA LEU A 14 -48.38 -9.19 -2.72
C LEU A 14 -48.28 -8.21 -3.91
N ASN A 15 -48.55 -6.92 -3.70
CA ASN A 15 -48.40 -5.90 -4.76
C ASN A 15 -46.94 -5.48 -4.99
N TYR A 16 -45.98 -6.00 -4.23
CA TYR A 16 -44.58 -5.58 -4.27
C TYR A 16 -43.63 -6.76 -4.43
N GLU A 17 -42.64 -6.62 -5.32
CA GLU A 17 -41.65 -7.64 -5.61
C GLU A 17 -40.46 -7.60 -4.64
N THR A 18 -40.25 -6.46 -3.97
CA THR A 18 -39.11 -6.23 -3.09
C THR A 18 -39.52 -5.56 -1.78
N ARG A 19 -38.79 -5.83 -0.70
CA ARG A 19 -39.06 -5.22 0.62
C ARG A 19 -38.91 -3.70 0.61
N ALA A 20 -38.06 -3.14 -0.26
CA ALA A 20 -37.90 -1.70 -0.43
C ALA A 20 -39.17 -1.06 -1.00
N GLN A 21 -39.70 -1.63 -2.10
CA GLN A 21 -40.98 -1.17 -2.68
C GLN A 21 -42.13 -1.29 -1.67
N PHE A 22 -42.20 -2.38 -0.90
CA PHE A 22 -43.23 -2.54 0.12
C PHE A 22 -43.11 -1.50 1.26
N HIS A 23 -41.89 -1.15 1.66
CA HIS A 23 -41.65 -0.10 2.64
C HIS A 23 -42.08 1.28 2.11
N ASP A 24 -41.66 1.62 0.88
CA ASP A 24 -41.78 2.96 0.33
C ASP A 24 -43.19 3.28 -0.19
N HIS A 25 -43.91 2.27 -0.69
CA HIS A 25 -45.24 2.44 -1.28
C HIS A 25 -46.36 1.83 -0.43
N GLY A 26 -46.06 0.81 0.38
CA GLY A 26 -47.01 0.10 1.25
C GLY A 26 -46.83 0.41 2.74
N THR A 27 -46.34 1.61 3.09
CA THR A 27 -45.82 1.97 4.42
C THR A 27 -46.74 1.59 5.60
N ALA A 28 -48.06 1.76 5.44
CA ALA A 28 -49.04 1.43 6.48
C ALA A 28 -49.11 -0.08 6.75
N ALA A 29 -49.19 -0.89 5.69
CA ALA A 29 -49.18 -2.35 5.79
C ALA A 29 -47.80 -2.87 6.21
N TYR A 30 -46.71 -2.28 5.72
CA TYR A 30 -45.35 -2.61 6.14
C TYR A 30 -45.15 -2.40 7.64
N THR A 31 -45.62 -1.26 8.17
CA THR A 31 -45.56 -0.97 9.62
C THR A 31 -46.42 -1.94 10.42
N ALA A 32 -47.60 -2.31 9.91
CA ALA A 32 -48.47 -3.31 10.53
C ALA A 32 -47.80 -4.70 10.54
N ALA A 33 -47.19 -5.12 9.43
CA ALA A 33 -46.45 -6.37 9.30
C ALA A 33 -45.30 -6.47 10.32
N ARG A 34 -44.52 -5.38 10.48
CA ARG A 34 -43.43 -5.30 11.47
C ARG A 34 -43.91 -5.45 12.92
N ARG A 35 -45.12 -5.00 13.22
CA ARG A 35 -45.72 -5.07 14.57
C ARG A 35 -46.56 -6.34 14.78
N HIS A 36 -46.76 -7.15 13.74
CA HIS A 36 -47.56 -8.35 13.80
C HIS A 36 -46.77 -9.50 14.45
N LYS A 37 -47.47 -10.39 15.16
CA LYS A 37 -46.89 -11.55 15.85
C LYS A 37 -46.08 -12.51 14.97
N ARG A 38 -46.38 -12.55 13.66
CA ARG A 38 -45.71 -13.41 12.67
C ARG A 38 -44.38 -12.80 12.18
N GLY A 39 -44.14 -11.52 12.44
CA GLY A 39 -42.98 -10.79 11.93
C GLY A 39 -43.10 -10.41 10.45
N LEU A 40 -42.28 -9.44 10.04
CA LEU A 40 -42.25 -8.91 8.66
C LEU A 40 -41.89 -9.98 7.62
N ASP A 41 -41.02 -10.93 7.97
CA ASP A 41 -40.51 -11.94 7.02
C ASP A 41 -41.62 -12.87 6.51
N PHE A 42 -42.61 -13.18 7.34
CA PHE A 42 -43.76 -13.98 6.93
C PHE A 42 -44.54 -13.34 5.77
N PHE A 43 -44.75 -12.02 5.82
CA PHE A 43 -45.49 -11.28 4.79
C PHE A 43 -44.66 -10.95 3.55
N CYS A 44 -43.33 -11.07 3.65
CA CYS A 44 -42.38 -10.72 2.59
C CYS A 44 -41.67 -11.94 1.99
N GLN A 45 -42.18 -13.15 2.23
CA GLN A 45 -41.51 -14.40 1.81
C GLN A 45 -41.35 -14.52 0.28
N HIS A 46 -42.25 -13.89 -0.49
CA HIS A 46 -42.21 -13.86 -1.95
C HIS A 46 -41.29 -12.79 -2.51
N MET A 47 -40.82 -11.86 -1.68
CA MET A 47 -40.04 -10.71 -2.13
C MET A 47 -38.57 -11.09 -2.32
N THR A 48 -38.01 -10.73 -3.47
CA THR A 48 -36.59 -10.97 -3.74
C THR A 48 -35.71 -10.07 -2.87
N PRO A 49 -34.67 -10.62 -2.20
CA PRO A 49 -33.70 -9.80 -1.49
C PRO A 49 -32.95 -8.93 -2.50
N GLN A 50 -33.09 -7.60 -2.39
CA GLN A 50 -32.37 -6.67 -3.28
C GLN A 50 -30.84 -6.67 -3.07
N ASN A 51 -30.38 -7.15 -1.91
CA ASN A 51 -28.97 -7.25 -1.59
C ASN A 51 -28.55 -8.72 -1.55
N GLU A 52 -27.88 -9.18 -2.61
CA GLU A 52 -27.14 -10.44 -2.55
C GLU A 52 -26.14 -10.38 -1.39
N SER A 53 -26.26 -11.31 -0.43
CA SER A 53 -25.33 -11.40 0.68
C SER A 53 -23.91 -11.68 0.18
N TRP A 54 -22.93 -11.08 0.84
CA TRP A 54 -21.54 -11.46 0.65
C TRP A 54 -21.33 -12.93 1.02
N THR A 55 -20.62 -13.68 0.19
CA THR A 55 -20.05 -14.99 0.55
C THR A 55 -18.54 -14.92 0.42
N ALA A 56 -17.82 -15.84 1.07
CA ALA A 56 -16.37 -15.95 0.97
C ALA A 56 -15.91 -16.04 -0.50
N GLU A 57 -16.57 -16.87 -1.30
CA GLU A 57 -16.24 -17.11 -2.72
C GLU A 57 -16.46 -15.85 -3.56
N LYS A 58 -17.56 -15.12 -3.32
CA LYS A 58 -17.84 -13.86 -4.02
C LYS A 58 -16.80 -12.79 -3.66
N ILE A 59 -16.43 -12.69 -2.39
CA ILE A 59 -15.41 -11.75 -1.94
C ILE A 59 -14.06 -12.06 -2.61
N ILE A 60 -13.65 -13.33 -2.62
CA ILE A 60 -12.39 -13.76 -3.26
C ILE A 60 -12.42 -13.48 -4.76
N ARG A 61 -13.54 -13.79 -5.45
CA ARG A 61 -13.71 -13.51 -6.88
C ARG A 61 -13.58 -12.03 -7.21
N VAL A 62 -14.17 -11.15 -6.40
CA VAL A 62 -14.04 -9.69 -6.57
C VAL A 62 -12.59 -9.25 -6.33
N ALA A 63 -11.93 -9.80 -5.30
CA ALA A 63 -10.55 -9.47 -5.00
C ALA A 63 -9.58 -9.83 -6.16
N LEU A 64 -9.83 -10.93 -6.89
CA LEU A 64 -9.03 -11.36 -8.04
C LEU A 64 -8.95 -10.34 -9.19
N GLN A 65 -9.80 -9.31 -9.19
CA GLN A 65 -9.79 -8.25 -10.21
C GLN A 65 -8.76 -7.15 -9.94
N TYR A 66 -8.06 -7.19 -8.81
CA TYR A 66 -7.14 -6.13 -8.38
C TYR A 66 -5.72 -6.66 -8.18
N GLU A 67 -4.72 -5.92 -8.65
CA GLU A 67 -3.33 -6.37 -8.59
C GLU A 67 -2.67 -6.12 -7.22
N SER A 68 -3.23 -5.22 -6.42
CA SER A 68 -2.67 -4.83 -5.12
C SER A 68 -3.75 -4.61 -4.07
N VAL A 69 -3.38 -4.84 -2.80
CA VAL A 69 -4.26 -4.62 -1.64
C VAL A 69 -4.73 -3.17 -1.56
N ARG A 70 -3.84 -2.22 -1.90
CA ARG A 70 -4.17 -0.79 -1.95
C ARG A 70 -5.25 -0.52 -2.98
N GLU A 71 -5.11 -1.08 -4.18
CA GLU A 71 -6.09 -0.93 -5.24
C GLU A 71 -7.43 -1.54 -4.83
N PHE A 72 -7.42 -2.79 -4.36
CA PHE A 72 -8.62 -3.49 -3.87
C PHE A 72 -9.38 -2.67 -2.82
N ARG A 73 -8.67 -2.15 -1.80
CA ARG A 73 -9.26 -1.31 -0.76
C ARG A 73 -9.85 -0.01 -1.30
N SER A 74 -9.09 0.68 -2.17
CA SER A 74 -9.48 2.01 -2.67
C SER A 74 -10.62 1.96 -3.69
N ARG A 75 -10.66 0.92 -4.53
CA ARG A 75 -11.63 0.79 -5.62
C ARG A 75 -12.85 -0.04 -5.22
N ASN A 76 -12.76 -0.86 -4.18
CA ASN A 76 -13.89 -1.65 -3.69
C ASN A 76 -13.87 -1.82 -2.16
N ILE A 77 -14.15 -0.73 -1.46
CA ILE A 77 -14.17 -0.70 0.01
C ILE A 77 -15.22 -1.65 0.61
N ALA A 78 -16.33 -1.88 -0.09
CA ALA A 78 -17.39 -2.78 0.37
C ALA A 78 -16.92 -4.23 0.41
N ALA A 79 -16.32 -4.73 -0.68
CA ALA A 79 -15.75 -6.07 -0.74
C ALA A 79 -14.55 -6.22 0.21
N TYR A 80 -13.70 -5.19 0.32
CA TYR A 80 -12.57 -5.19 1.26
C TYR A 80 -13.03 -5.30 2.71
N THR A 81 -14.05 -4.53 3.11
CA THR A 81 -14.62 -4.58 4.46
C THR A 81 -15.35 -5.91 4.71
N ALA A 82 -16.02 -6.45 3.69
CA ALA A 82 -16.57 -7.81 3.76
C ALA A 82 -15.46 -8.85 3.96
N ALA A 83 -14.33 -8.75 3.26
CA ALA A 83 -13.20 -9.67 3.43
C ALA A 83 -12.67 -9.71 4.86
N ILE A 84 -12.62 -8.56 5.53
CA ILE A 84 -12.26 -8.47 6.95
C ILE A 84 -13.32 -9.18 7.81
N ARG A 85 -14.59 -8.83 7.63
CA ARG A 85 -15.71 -9.39 8.42
C ARG A 85 -15.84 -10.91 8.29
N TYR A 86 -15.58 -11.44 7.10
CA TYR A 86 -15.64 -12.87 6.80
C TYR A 86 -14.29 -13.58 7.02
N ASN A 87 -13.25 -12.88 7.48
CA ASN A 87 -11.91 -13.41 7.73
C ASN A 87 -11.26 -14.12 6.51
N VAL A 88 -11.51 -13.59 5.30
CA VAL A 88 -10.97 -14.13 4.04
C VAL A 88 -9.94 -13.21 3.38
N LEU A 89 -9.50 -12.18 4.10
CA LEU A 89 -8.61 -11.15 3.56
C LEU A 89 -7.25 -11.72 3.10
N GLU A 90 -6.69 -12.69 3.80
CA GLU A 90 -5.41 -13.30 3.39
C GLU A 90 -5.54 -14.10 2.08
N GLN A 91 -6.67 -14.78 1.87
CA GLN A 91 -6.96 -15.45 0.59
C GLN A 91 -7.15 -14.44 -0.53
N CYS A 92 -7.81 -13.32 -0.27
CA CYS A 92 -7.91 -12.21 -1.22
C CYS A 92 -6.53 -11.67 -1.62
N LYS A 93 -5.58 -11.59 -0.68
CA LYS A 93 -4.24 -11.04 -0.91
C LYS A 93 -3.28 -12.02 -1.62
N ALA A 94 -3.57 -13.32 -1.65
CA ALA A 94 -2.63 -14.35 -2.08
C ALA A 94 -2.01 -14.12 -3.47
N HIS A 95 -2.74 -13.50 -4.39
CA HIS A 95 -2.28 -13.17 -5.74
C HIS A 95 -1.77 -11.72 -5.88
N MET A 96 -2.04 -10.87 -4.89
CA MET A 96 -1.71 -9.45 -4.90
C MET A 96 -0.24 -9.26 -4.51
N LYS A 97 0.65 -9.27 -5.49
CA LYS A 97 2.07 -9.00 -5.24
C LYS A 97 2.25 -7.51 -4.94
N ASP A 98 2.69 -7.19 -3.72
CA ASP A 98 3.00 -5.81 -3.38
C ASP A 98 4.17 -5.34 -4.26
N LYS A 99 4.01 -4.24 -5.00
CA LYS A 99 5.08 -3.70 -5.86
C LYS A 99 6.35 -3.41 -5.05
N LEU A 100 6.20 -3.19 -3.75
CA LEU A 100 7.28 -2.96 -2.80
C LEU A 100 8.13 -4.21 -2.52
N SER A 101 7.55 -5.42 -2.58
CA SER A 101 8.25 -6.68 -2.32
C SER A 101 9.12 -7.13 -3.50
N GLN A 102 8.86 -6.60 -4.70
CA GLN A 102 9.61 -6.89 -5.93
C GLN A 102 10.83 -5.97 -6.13
N VAL A 103 11.04 -4.99 -5.25
CA VAL A 103 12.16 -4.07 -5.39
C VAL A 103 13.38 -4.63 -4.67
N ASP A 104 14.47 -4.81 -5.41
CA ASP A 104 15.77 -5.21 -4.87
C ASP A 104 16.13 -4.45 -3.60
N ARG A 105 16.60 -5.19 -2.60
CA ARG A 105 17.09 -4.64 -1.35
C ARG A 105 18.58 -4.90 -1.21
N TYR A 106 19.22 -3.96 -0.53
CA TYR A 106 20.63 -4.00 -0.21
C TYR A 106 20.78 -3.72 1.28
N ILE A 107 21.71 -4.43 1.90
CA ILE A 107 22.18 -4.12 3.25
C ILE A 107 23.50 -3.39 3.09
N TYR A 108 23.64 -2.24 3.73
CA TYR A 108 24.88 -1.47 3.75
C TYR A 108 25.36 -1.27 5.18
N ALA A 109 26.66 -1.03 5.33
CA ALA A 109 27.30 -0.69 6.57
C ALA A 109 27.98 0.68 6.47
N ILE A 110 27.84 1.46 7.53
CA ILE A 110 28.69 2.61 7.83
C ILE A 110 29.55 2.19 9.01
N GLU A 111 30.84 1.95 8.80
CA GLU A 111 31.77 1.51 9.83
C GLU A 111 32.72 2.67 10.14
N GLY A 112 32.78 3.06 11.40
CA GLY A 112 33.65 4.11 11.91
C GLY A 112 34.78 3.56 12.75
N GLU A 113 35.48 4.47 13.41
CA GLU A 113 36.54 4.15 14.37
C GLU A 113 35.96 3.46 15.62
N GLU A 114 36.84 2.90 16.45
CA GLU A 114 36.49 2.28 17.75
C GLU A 114 35.40 1.20 17.68
N LYS A 115 35.38 0.42 16.58
CA LYS A 115 34.36 -0.61 16.31
C LYS A 115 32.93 -0.07 16.36
N SER A 116 32.71 1.18 15.94
CA SER A 116 31.36 1.73 15.75
C SER A 116 30.80 1.34 14.38
N ILE A 117 29.55 0.86 14.34
CA ILE A 117 28.93 0.45 13.07
C ILE A 117 27.43 0.75 13.03
N TYR A 118 26.95 1.19 11.88
CA TYR A 118 25.53 1.27 11.55
C TYR A 118 25.24 0.38 10.35
N ILE A 119 24.29 -0.54 10.50
CA ILE A 119 23.84 -1.43 9.43
C ILE A 119 22.47 -0.95 8.97
N GLY A 120 22.24 -0.85 7.67
CA GLY A 120 20.96 -0.38 7.16
C GLY A 120 20.47 -1.14 5.94
N LEU A 121 19.17 -1.40 5.91
CA LEU A 121 18.45 -1.92 4.76
C LEU A 121 17.87 -0.79 3.89
N SER A 122 18.12 -0.85 2.58
CA SER A 122 17.56 0.11 1.62
C SER A 122 17.53 -0.44 0.19
N SER A 123 16.57 0.02 -0.61
CA SER A 123 16.64 -0.15 -2.08
C SER A 123 17.66 0.77 -2.76
N ASN A 124 18.11 1.82 -2.07
CA ASN A 124 19.15 2.72 -2.57
C ASN A 124 20.06 3.19 -1.42
N PRO A 125 21.07 2.38 -1.06
CA PRO A 125 22.01 2.68 0.02
C PRO A 125 22.69 4.05 -0.11
N ARG A 126 23.10 4.45 -1.32
CA ARG A 126 23.80 5.73 -1.54
C ARG A 126 22.90 6.92 -1.23
N ARG A 127 21.66 6.90 -1.72
CA ARG A 127 20.67 7.94 -1.39
C ARG A 127 20.40 7.95 0.13
N ARG A 128 20.25 6.78 0.74
CA ARG A 128 19.97 6.66 2.17
C ARG A 128 21.11 7.21 3.02
N TYR A 129 22.36 6.92 2.66
CA TYR A 129 23.55 7.50 3.28
C TYR A 129 23.56 9.05 3.20
N ALA A 130 23.23 9.63 2.04
CA ALA A 130 23.08 11.08 1.91
C ALA A 130 21.94 11.65 2.78
N GLU A 131 20.83 10.91 2.92
CA GLU A 131 19.75 11.28 3.83
C GLU A 131 20.21 11.26 5.31
N HIS A 132 21.02 10.28 5.70
CA HIS A 132 21.59 10.22 7.06
C HIS A 132 22.47 11.43 7.37
N LYS A 133 23.27 11.92 6.42
CA LYS A 133 24.05 13.17 6.58
C LYS A 133 23.17 14.36 6.96
N ARG A 134 22.03 14.50 6.28
CA ARG A 134 21.16 15.69 6.41
C ARG A 134 20.13 15.58 7.53
N ARG A 135 19.48 14.43 7.65
CA ARG A 135 18.30 14.18 8.49
C ARG A 135 18.46 12.97 9.42
N GLY A 136 19.65 12.38 9.47
CA GLY A 136 19.93 11.25 10.34
C GLY A 136 19.88 11.62 11.82
N ARG A 137 19.73 10.58 12.65
CA ARG A 137 19.87 10.69 14.10
C ARG A 137 21.27 11.18 14.47
N LYS A 138 21.40 11.81 15.64
CA LYS A 138 22.67 12.38 16.13
C LYS A 138 23.82 11.36 16.04
N ALA A 139 23.67 10.16 16.62
CA ALA A 139 24.69 9.12 16.59
C ALA A 139 25.17 8.74 15.17
N ILE A 140 24.24 8.59 14.21
CA ILE A 140 24.60 8.26 12.82
C ILE A 140 25.26 9.46 12.13
N LYS A 141 24.80 10.69 12.40
CA LYS A 141 25.45 11.89 11.87
C LYS A 141 26.86 12.05 12.40
N ASP A 142 27.06 11.79 13.69
CA ASP A 142 28.36 11.89 14.34
C ASP A 142 29.31 10.82 13.78
N LEU A 143 28.84 9.58 13.59
CA LEU A 143 29.56 8.51 12.89
C LEU A 143 29.96 8.90 11.45
N ILE A 144 29.08 9.58 10.70
CA ILE A 144 29.39 10.00 9.32
C ILE A 144 30.30 11.24 9.29
N LYS A 145 30.38 12.02 10.38
CA LYS A 145 31.28 13.17 10.48
C LYS A 145 32.71 12.77 10.82
N SER A 146 32.89 11.68 11.56
CA SER A 146 34.22 11.09 11.81
C SER A 146 34.74 10.33 10.58
N THR A 147 35.99 9.86 10.66
CA THR A 147 36.51 8.88 9.70
C THR A 147 35.60 7.66 9.68
N HIS A 148 35.13 7.27 8.49
CA HIS A 148 34.26 6.12 8.33
C HIS A 148 34.38 5.56 6.92
N THR A 149 33.94 4.32 6.76
CA THR A 149 33.72 3.69 5.47
C THR A 149 32.22 3.47 5.26
N PHE A 150 31.79 3.55 4.00
CA PHE A 150 30.43 3.19 3.59
C PHE A 150 30.53 2.08 2.55
N LYS A 151 29.91 0.92 2.83
CA LYS A 151 29.99 -0.27 1.98
C LYS A 151 28.62 -0.91 1.82
N ILE A 152 28.31 -1.38 0.62
CA ILE A 152 27.20 -2.32 0.41
C ILE A 152 27.72 -3.71 0.78
N VAL A 153 27.05 -4.37 1.72
CA VAL A 153 27.49 -5.64 2.32
C VAL A 153 26.73 -6.81 1.70
N VAL A 154 25.44 -6.63 1.40
CA VAL A 154 24.58 -7.67 0.83
C VAL A 154 23.64 -7.04 -0.20
N GLY A 155 23.33 -7.78 -1.26
CA GLY A 155 22.32 -7.43 -2.27
C GLY A 155 22.83 -7.56 -3.71
N PRO A 156 21.91 -7.52 -4.70
CA PRO A 156 20.46 -7.43 -4.54
C PRO A 156 19.84 -8.71 -3.97
N VAL A 157 18.89 -8.56 -3.05
CA VAL A 157 18.14 -9.67 -2.43
C VAL A 157 16.65 -9.32 -2.27
N SER A 158 15.81 -10.34 -2.11
CA SER A 158 14.37 -10.15 -1.85
C SER A 158 14.13 -9.44 -0.52
N GLN A 159 12.94 -8.85 -0.32
CA GLN A 159 12.62 -8.16 0.92
C GLN A 159 12.72 -9.06 2.16
N ILE A 160 12.26 -10.31 2.06
CA ILE A 160 12.25 -11.25 3.18
C ILE A 160 13.69 -11.64 3.54
N ASP A 161 14.49 -12.00 2.54
CA ASP A 161 15.88 -12.38 2.74
C ASP A 161 16.69 -11.21 3.31
N ALA A 162 16.46 -10.00 2.81
CA ALA A 162 17.15 -8.80 3.27
C ALA A 162 16.88 -8.48 4.75
N GLN A 163 15.67 -8.74 5.24
CA GLN A 163 15.35 -8.56 6.66
C GLN A 163 16.12 -9.57 7.52
N ASN A 164 16.04 -10.86 7.20
CA ASN A 164 16.75 -11.91 7.93
C ASN A 164 18.27 -11.68 7.94
N MET A 165 18.84 -11.28 6.80
CA MET A 165 20.26 -11.00 6.67
C MET A 165 20.69 -9.73 7.43
N GLU A 166 19.85 -8.70 7.54
CA GLU A 166 20.14 -7.50 8.36
C GLU A 166 20.22 -7.88 9.84
N ASP A 167 19.26 -8.68 10.31
CA ASP A 167 19.20 -9.21 11.68
C ASP A 167 20.42 -10.06 12.04
N GLU A 168 20.87 -10.93 11.13
CA GLU A 168 22.07 -11.75 11.31
C GLU A 168 23.34 -10.91 11.39
N LEU A 169 23.50 -9.91 10.50
CA LEU A 169 24.66 -9.02 10.51
C LEU A 169 24.73 -8.20 11.80
N ILE A 170 23.61 -7.65 12.27
CA ILE A 170 23.55 -6.91 13.54
C ILE A 170 23.99 -7.80 14.71
N ARG A 171 23.51 -9.05 14.77
CA ARG A 171 23.93 -10.02 15.79
C ARG A 171 25.41 -10.36 15.69
N HIS A 172 25.90 -10.59 14.47
CA HIS A 172 27.28 -10.95 14.18
C HIS A 172 28.29 -9.88 14.63
N PHE A 173 28.00 -8.61 14.34
CA PHE A 173 28.86 -7.49 14.76
C PHE A 173 28.78 -7.23 16.26
N LYS A 174 27.59 -7.32 16.86
CA LYS A 174 27.41 -7.22 18.31
C LYS A 174 28.22 -8.29 19.05
N ALA A 175 28.21 -9.54 18.57
CA ALA A 175 29.00 -10.63 19.13
C ALA A 175 30.53 -10.42 19.03
N ARG A 176 30.99 -9.60 18.07
CA ARG A 176 32.41 -9.21 17.88
C ARG A 176 32.83 -7.99 18.70
N GLY A 177 31.93 -7.50 19.56
CA GLY A 177 32.17 -6.35 20.43
C GLY A 177 32.08 -5.01 19.70
N TYR A 178 31.36 -4.93 18.58
CA TYR A 178 31.08 -3.63 17.95
C TYR A 178 30.00 -2.86 18.71
N ASN A 179 30.17 -1.54 18.76
CA ASN A 179 29.12 -0.60 19.14
C ASN A 179 28.15 -0.42 17.95
N VAL A 180 27.12 -1.26 17.90
CA VAL A 180 26.10 -1.22 16.84
C VAL A 180 25.09 -0.11 17.12
N LEU A 181 25.02 0.90 16.25
CA LEU A 181 24.21 2.12 16.41
C LEU A 181 22.73 1.95 16.02
N ASN A 182 22.31 0.74 15.63
CA ASN A 182 20.91 0.41 15.34
C ASN A 182 20.09 0.41 16.64
N GLN A 183 19.20 1.39 16.81
CA GLN A 183 18.39 1.53 18.03
C GLN A 183 17.10 0.70 18.05
N VAL A 184 16.59 0.26 16.89
CA VAL A 184 15.42 -0.63 16.83
C VAL A 184 15.94 -2.04 16.59
N ALA A 185 15.24 -3.05 17.12
CA ALA A 185 15.44 -4.43 16.67
C ALA A 185 15.42 -4.44 15.13
N ALA A 186 16.27 -5.30 14.57
CA ALA A 186 16.46 -5.40 13.15
C ALA A 186 15.11 -5.71 12.44
N GLY A 187 14.93 -5.23 11.21
CA GLY A 187 13.65 -5.35 10.49
C GLY A 187 12.64 -4.19 10.66
N ALA A 188 12.97 -3.11 11.39
CA ALA A 188 12.12 -1.92 11.41
C ALA A 188 12.10 -1.24 10.03
N LEU A 189 11.00 -1.42 9.29
CA LEU A 189 10.72 -0.77 8.01
C LEU A 189 10.85 0.75 8.17
N GLY A 190 12.02 1.29 7.86
CA GLY A 190 12.15 2.71 7.60
C GLY A 190 11.13 3.05 6.53
N SER A 191 10.20 3.96 6.85
CA SER A 191 9.17 4.41 5.91
C SER A 191 9.82 4.65 4.54
N LEU A 192 9.40 3.86 3.56
CA LEU A 192 9.71 4.06 2.16
C LEU A 192 9.09 5.40 1.78
N GLY A 193 9.85 6.48 1.98
CA GLY A 193 9.47 7.78 1.46
C GLY A 193 9.25 7.59 -0.03
N ALA A 194 7.99 7.66 -0.47
CA ALA A 194 7.56 7.33 -1.83
C ALA A 194 8.58 7.92 -2.81
N ILE A 195 9.28 7.05 -3.55
CA ILE A 195 10.27 7.48 -4.52
C ILE A 195 9.50 8.07 -5.70
N LYS A 196 9.18 9.36 -5.61
CA LYS A 196 8.42 10.09 -6.64
C LYS A 196 9.15 10.09 -7.98
N TRP A 197 10.49 10.07 -7.96
CA TRP A 197 11.34 10.19 -9.15
C TRP A 197 12.28 8.99 -9.28
N THR A 198 11.73 7.87 -9.76
CA THR A 198 12.51 6.73 -10.27
C THR A 198 13.11 7.06 -11.63
N GLU A 199 14.08 6.27 -12.10
CA GLU A 199 14.68 6.46 -13.42
C GLU A 199 13.63 6.43 -14.55
N ASP A 200 12.73 5.45 -14.53
CA ASP A 200 11.61 5.32 -15.47
C ASP A 200 10.62 6.50 -15.38
N ALA A 201 10.31 6.97 -14.17
CA ALA A 201 9.43 8.13 -13.99
C ALA A 201 10.05 9.41 -14.54
N ILE A 202 11.36 9.62 -14.34
CA ILE A 202 12.09 10.75 -14.92
C ILE A 202 12.14 10.62 -16.44
N TYR A 203 12.33 9.42 -16.98
CA TYR A 203 12.35 9.17 -18.42
C TYR A 203 11.01 9.49 -19.08
N LYS A 204 9.90 9.01 -18.51
CA LYS A 204 8.53 9.30 -18.97
C LYS A 204 8.20 10.79 -18.90
N GLU A 205 8.59 11.44 -17.80
CA GLU A 205 8.39 12.87 -17.61
C GLU A 205 9.21 13.70 -18.61
N ALA A 206 10.50 13.41 -18.76
CA ALA A 206 11.40 14.12 -19.66
C ALA A 206 10.98 14.02 -21.14
N ARG A 207 10.32 12.92 -21.54
CA ARG A 207 9.81 12.73 -22.91
C ARG A 207 8.66 13.66 -23.30
N GLN A 208 8.01 14.31 -22.33
CA GLN A 208 6.98 15.32 -22.59
C GLN A 208 7.57 16.65 -23.08
N TYR A 209 8.90 16.82 -22.98
CA TYR A 209 9.59 18.05 -23.33
C TYR A 209 10.58 17.82 -24.47
N THR A 210 10.77 18.84 -25.30
CA THR A 210 11.60 18.77 -26.51
C THR A 210 13.04 19.20 -26.26
N SER A 211 13.28 19.95 -25.18
CA SER A 211 14.62 20.43 -24.83
C SER A 211 14.87 20.38 -23.32
N ARG A 212 16.14 20.42 -22.93
CA ARG A 212 16.58 20.47 -21.52
C ARG A 212 16.00 21.68 -20.78
N THR A 213 15.99 22.84 -21.44
CA THR A 213 15.48 24.10 -20.87
C THR A 213 13.98 24.01 -20.63
N GLU A 214 13.25 23.38 -21.55
CA GLU A 214 11.82 23.14 -21.41
C GLU A 214 11.52 22.13 -20.30
N PHE A 215 12.30 21.05 -20.21
CA PHE A 215 12.20 20.08 -19.11
C PHE A 215 12.47 20.70 -17.75
N LEU A 216 13.49 21.57 -17.64
CA LEU A 216 13.78 22.31 -16.40
C LEU A 216 12.61 23.19 -15.97
N ARG A 217 11.99 23.91 -16.91
CA ARG A 217 10.87 24.81 -16.62
C ARG A 217 9.58 24.06 -16.32
N GLY A 218 9.29 23.01 -17.10
CA GLY A 218 8.06 22.23 -16.99
C GLY A 218 8.05 21.24 -15.84
N SER A 219 9.20 20.65 -15.50
CA SER A 219 9.31 19.67 -14.41
C SER A 219 10.62 19.84 -13.61
N PRO A 220 10.79 20.98 -12.89
CA PRO A 220 12.01 21.26 -12.12
C PRO A 220 12.30 20.21 -11.05
N GLY A 221 11.25 19.54 -10.54
CA GLY A 221 11.36 18.44 -9.59
C GLY A 221 12.02 17.19 -10.19
N ALA A 222 11.59 16.77 -11.39
CA ALA A 222 12.16 15.64 -12.11
C ALA A 222 13.59 15.95 -12.59
N TYR A 223 13.80 17.15 -13.14
CA TYR A 223 15.11 17.63 -13.57
C TYR A 223 16.11 17.64 -12.41
N GLY A 224 15.71 18.21 -11.26
CA GLY A 224 16.54 18.24 -10.06
C GLY A 224 16.79 16.85 -9.47
N ALA A 225 15.87 15.90 -9.65
CA ALA A 225 16.06 14.50 -9.28
C ALA A 225 17.05 13.80 -10.22
N ALA A 226 16.95 14.00 -11.53
CA ALA A 226 17.89 13.50 -12.53
C ALA A 226 19.34 13.90 -12.17
N ARG A 227 19.57 15.19 -11.90
CA ARG A 227 20.91 15.69 -11.55
C ARG A 227 21.42 15.13 -10.22
N ARG A 228 20.60 15.12 -9.17
CA ARG A 228 21.05 14.74 -7.81
C ARG A 228 21.16 13.24 -7.59
N GLN A 229 20.33 12.44 -8.26
CA GLN A 229 20.26 10.98 -8.04
C GLN A 229 21.05 10.20 -9.09
N TYR A 230 21.16 10.75 -10.30
CA TYR A 230 21.66 10.03 -11.48
C TYR A 230 22.82 10.73 -12.19
N GLY A 231 23.37 11.79 -11.58
CA GLY A 231 24.60 12.47 -11.99
C GLY A 231 24.46 13.39 -13.20
N SER A 232 23.52 13.12 -14.10
CA SER A 232 23.29 13.92 -15.30
C SER A 232 21.83 13.87 -15.74
N VAL A 233 21.39 14.92 -16.42
CA VAL A 233 20.05 15.00 -17.03
C VAL A 233 20.08 14.49 -18.49
N ASP A 234 21.27 14.42 -19.08
CA ASP A 234 21.51 14.22 -20.51
C ASP A 234 20.95 12.89 -20.99
N ARG A 235 21.07 11.85 -20.18
CA ARG A 235 20.55 10.51 -20.48
C ARG A 235 19.01 10.39 -20.46
N PHE A 236 18.32 11.41 -19.97
CA PHE A 236 16.86 11.46 -19.90
C PHE A 236 16.25 12.38 -20.96
N CYS A 237 17.01 13.35 -21.46
CA CYS A 237 16.58 14.27 -22.50
C CYS A 237 16.91 13.70 -23.88
N LYS A 238 16.05 13.95 -24.87
CA LYS A 238 16.39 13.68 -26.27
C LYS A 238 17.60 14.53 -26.66
N SER A 239 18.67 13.92 -27.17
CA SER A 239 19.73 14.65 -27.87
C SER A 239 19.14 15.26 -29.14
N ARG A 240 19.50 16.51 -29.47
CA ARG A 240 19.26 17.03 -30.82
C ARG A 240 20.06 16.14 -31.78
N THR A 241 19.39 15.31 -32.55
CA THR A 241 19.94 14.91 -33.84
C THR A 241 19.93 16.16 -34.70
N GLU A 242 21.11 16.71 -34.95
CA GLU A 242 21.33 17.75 -35.93
C GLU A 242 20.92 17.19 -37.31
N ASN A 243 20.02 17.92 -37.99
CA ASN A 243 19.94 17.96 -39.45
C ASN A 243 20.64 19.24 -39.87
#